data_AF-A0A2K8SGB0-F1
#
_entry.id   AF-A0A2K8SGB0-F1
#
_cell.length_a   1.000
_cell.length_b   1.000
_cell.length_c   1.000
_cell.angle_alpha   90.00
_cell.angle_beta   90.00
_cell.angle_gamma   90.00
#
_symmetry.space_group_name_H-M   'P 1'
#
loop_
_entity.id
_entity.type
_entity.pdbx_description
1 polymer ?
#
loop_
_entity_poly.entity_id
_entity_poly.type
_entity_poly.pdbx_seq_one_letter_code
_entity_poly.pdbx_strand_id
1 'polypeptide(L)'
;MFYSLFKKYRGDGFNNGLKMYDICTIAYILNPELFIVEKAYVEIDTQKEISVGTMYVDFKGYLRKEPNVKIMTDINSKKFIS
;
A
#
# COMPACT_ATOMS: atom_id res chain seq x y z
N MET A 1 -16.33 -20.63 2.16
CA MET A 1 -15.84 -19.81 3.30
C MET A 1 -15.42 -18.41 2.84
N PHE A 2 -14.44 -18.26 1.95
CA PHE A 2 -14.02 -16.95 1.42
C PHE A 2 -15.09 -16.20 0.61
N TYR A 3 -15.90 -16.90 -0.18
CA TYR A 3 -17.01 -16.29 -0.95
C TYR A 3 -17.98 -15.45 -0.10
N SER A 4 -18.36 -15.96 1.09
CA SER A 4 -19.25 -15.25 2.01
C SER A 4 -18.60 -14.04 2.69
N LEU A 5 -17.28 -14.07 2.88
CA LEU A 5 -16.48 -12.96 3.40
C LEU A 5 -16.40 -11.83 2.37
N PHE A 6 -16.13 -12.16 1.11
CA PHE A 6 -16.01 -11.21 0.01
C PHE A 6 -17.34 -10.56 -0.39
N LYS A 7 -18.48 -11.26 -0.20
CA LYS A 7 -19.83 -10.70 -0.45
C LYS A 7 -20.20 -9.56 0.52
N LYS A 8 -19.58 -9.51 1.71
CA LYS A 8 -19.79 -8.45 2.71
C LYS A 8 -18.70 -7.39 2.71
N TYR A 9 -17.60 -7.61 1.98
CA TYR A 9 -16.55 -6.62 1.84
C TYR A 9 -17.07 -5.46 0.99
N ARG A 10 -17.12 -4.27 1.60
CA ARG A 10 -17.63 -3.04 0.96
C ARG A 10 -16.70 -2.63 -0.17
N GLY A 11 -17.07 -2.99 -1.40
CA GLY A 11 -16.47 -2.47 -2.61
C GLY A 11 -17.51 -2.52 -3.72
N ASP A 12 -17.87 -1.37 -4.27
CA ASP A 12 -18.57 -1.31 -5.54
C ASP A 12 -17.68 -1.99 -6.59
N GLY A 13 -18.09 -3.17 -7.05
CA GLY A 13 -17.52 -3.79 -8.23
C GLY A 13 -16.94 -5.18 -8.03
N PHE A 14 -17.81 -6.20 -8.07
CA PHE A 14 -17.39 -7.50 -8.62
C PHE A 14 -16.79 -7.35 -10.02
N ASN A 15 -17.21 -6.33 -10.78
CA ASN A 15 -16.70 -6.04 -12.13
C ASN A 15 -15.27 -5.47 -12.15
N ASN A 16 -14.81 -4.82 -11.07
CA ASN A 16 -13.50 -4.15 -11.03
C ASN A 16 -12.53 -4.79 -10.00
N GLY A 17 -12.95 -5.86 -9.35
CA GLY A 17 -12.17 -6.57 -8.34
C GLY A 17 -12.28 -5.96 -6.93
N LEU A 18 -12.06 -6.81 -5.93
CA LEU A 18 -12.03 -6.41 -4.52
C LEU A 18 -10.65 -5.85 -4.17
N LYS A 19 -10.62 -4.65 -3.58
CA LYS A 19 -9.39 -4.09 -3.02
C LYS A 19 -9.12 -4.75 -1.67
N MET A 20 -8.03 -5.52 -1.58
CA MET A 20 -7.59 -6.17 -0.36
C MET A 20 -6.26 -5.56 0.09
N TYR A 21 -6.30 -4.75 1.15
CA TYR A 21 -5.13 -3.98 1.59
C TYR A 21 -4.26 -4.76 2.57
N ASP A 22 -4.82 -5.19 3.70
CA ASP A 22 -4.04 -5.80 4.80
C ASP A 22 -3.33 -7.10 4.41
N ILE A 23 -3.91 -7.85 3.46
CA ILE A 23 -3.30 -9.09 2.95
C ILE A 23 -1.97 -8.83 2.23
N CYS A 24 -1.77 -7.63 1.66
CA CYS A 24 -0.52 -7.28 0.99
C CYS A 24 0.67 -7.31 1.96
N THR A 25 0.46 -7.02 3.25
CA THR A 25 1.52 -7.11 4.26
C THR A 25 2.02 -8.54 4.41
N ILE A 26 1.11 -9.51 4.54
CA ILE A 26 1.48 -10.93 4.66
C ILE A 26 2.12 -11.43 3.38
N ALA A 27 1.57 -11.07 2.22
CA ALA A 27 2.12 -11.46 0.95
C ALA A 27 3.51 -10.88 0.69
N TYR A 28 3.79 -9.66 1.14
CA TYR A 28 5.12 -9.06 1.05
C TYR A 28 6.15 -9.83 1.89
N ILE A 29 5.76 -10.31 3.08
CA ILE A 29 6.62 -11.15 3.92
C ILE A 29 6.93 -12.48 3.23
N LEU A 30 5.92 -13.10 2.60
CA LEU A 30 6.07 -14.43 1.99
C LEU A 30 6.76 -14.40 0.63
N ASN A 31 6.50 -13.37 -0.19
CA ASN A 31 7.01 -13.27 -1.54
C ASN A 31 7.23 -11.79 -1.92
N PRO A 32 8.33 -11.17 -1.46
CA PRO A 32 8.60 -9.75 -1.66
C PRO A 32 8.81 -9.39 -3.14
N GLU A 33 9.19 -10.34 -4.00
CA GLU A 33 9.38 -10.12 -5.45
C GLU A 33 8.07 -9.87 -6.21
N LEU A 34 6.92 -10.08 -5.56
CA LEU A 34 5.63 -9.67 -6.13
C LEU A 34 5.46 -8.15 -6.17
N PHE A 35 6.27 -7.38 -5.44
CA PHE A 35 6.04 -5.98 -5.17
C PHE A 35 7.15 -5.08 -5.72
N ILE A 36 6.76 -3.91 -6.22
CA ILE A 36 7.70 -2.82 -6.51
C ILE A 36 7.83 -1.97 -5.26
N VAL A 37 9.07 -1.80 -4.79
CA VAL A 37 9.37 -1.12 -3.53
C VAL A 37 10.44 -0.08 -3.74
N GLU A 38 10.19 1.13 -3.26
CA GLU A 38 11.11 2.26 -3.32
C GLU A 38 11.52 2.68 -1.90
N LYS A 39 12.78 3.07 -1.71
CA LYS A 39 13.22 3.70 -0.47
C LYS A 39 12.99 5.20 -0.59
N ALA A 40 12.27 5.79 0.35
CA ALA A 40 12.01 7.23 0.37
C ALA A 40 12.09 7.79 1.79
N TYR A 41 12.32 9.10 1.89
CA TYR A 41 12.08 9.81 3.14
C TYR A 41 10.59 10.07 3.30
N VAL A 42 10.06 9.80 4.49
CA VAL A 42 8.66 9.99 4.83
C VAL A 42 8.51 10.75 6.14
N GLU A 43 7.56 11.68 6.16
CA GLU A 43 7.14 12.43 7.34
C GLU A 43 5.61 12.37 7.48
N ILE A 44 5.13 12.22 8.71
CA ILE A 44 3.69 12.19 9.02
C ILE A 44 3.27 13.56 9.53
N ASP A 45 2.23 14.13 8.93
CA ASP A 45 1.62 15.34 9.47
C ASP A 45 0.92 15.04 10.79
N THR A 46 1.34 15.71 11.85
CA THR A 46 0.78 15.58 13.19
C THR A 46 0.16 16.89 13.69
N GLN A 47 0.13 17.93 12.84
CA GLN A 47 -0.48 19.21 13.17
C GLN A 47 -2.01 19.09 13.12
N LYS A 48 -2.73 19.80 13.99
CA LYS A 48 -4.20 19.74 14.09
C LYS A 48 -4.91 20.57 13.01
N GLU A 49 -4.51 20.37 11.76
CA GLU A 49 -5.02 21.08 10.59
C GLU A 49 -5.61 20.10 9.56
N ILE A 50 -5.93 20.58 8.36
CA ILE A 50 -6.64 19.79 7.34
C ILE A 50 -5.88 18.54 6.85
N SER A 51 -4.54 18.55 6.94
CA SER A 51 -3.68 17.47 6.46
C SER A 51 -3.24 16.48 7.54
N VAL A 52 -3.77 16.58 8.77
CA VAL A 52 -3.44 15.68 9.88
C VAL A 52 -3.51 14.20 9.47
N GLY A 53 -2.45 13.44 9.75
CA GLY A 53 -2.32 12.03 9.38
C GLY A 53 -1.83 11.77 7.95
N THR A 54 -1.60 12.80 7.15
CA THR A 54 -1.03 12.65 5.80
C THR A 54 0.41 12.14 5.88
N MET A 55 0.73 11.16 5.03
CA MET A 55 2.09 10.68 4.82
C MET A 55 2.72 11.43 3.65
N TYR A 56 3.63 12.35 3.92
CA TYR A 56 4.42 13.02 2.88
C TYR A 56 5.60 12.14 2.47
N VAL A 57 5.67 11.77 1.20
CA VAL A 57 6.70 10.87 0.65
C VAL A 57 7.56 11.60 -0.36
N ASP A 58 8.87 11.66 -0.10
CA ASP A 58 9.82 12.32 -0.99
C ASP A 58 10.48 11.32 -1.96
N PHE A 59 9.74 10.91 -2.99
CA PHE A 59 10.25 10.02 -4.04
C PHE A 59 11.33 10.68 -4.92
N LYS A 60 11.39 12.02 -4.97
CA LYS A 60 12.32 12.75 -5.83
C LYS A 60 13.56 13.27 -5.09
N GLY A 61 13.63 13.10 -3.77
CA GLY A 61 14.75 13.53 -2.95
C GLY A 61 14.88 15.05 -2.81
N TYR A 62 13.78 15.79 -2.97
CA TYR A 62 13.80 17.26 -2.90
C TYR A 62 14.14 17.79 -1.50
N LEU A 63 13.83 17.02 -0.45
CA LEU A 63 14.13 17.39 0.93
C LEU A 63 15.57 17.08 1.33
N ARG A 64 16.32 16.34 0.49
CA ARG A 64 17.72 15.93 0.73
C ARG A 64 17.94 15.25 2.08
N LYS A 65 16.92 14.54 2.57
CA LYS A 65 16.98 13.71 3.77
C LYS A 65 17.22 12.26 3.38
N GLU A 66 17.91 11.51 4.24
CA GLU A 66 18.12 10.08 4.04
C GLU A 66 16.78 9.31 4.09
N PRO A 67 16.55 8.35 3.18
CA PRO A 67 15.37 7.50 3.23
C PRO A 67 15.21 6.78 4.57
N ASN A 68 14.01 6.81 5.15
CA ASN A 68 13.70 6.19 6.44
C ASN A 68 12.74 5.00 6.33
N VAL A 69 12.09 4.81 5.18
CA VAL A 69 11.12 3.72 4.97
C VAL A 69 11.21 3.12 3.56
N LYS A 70 10.67 1.91 3.42
CA LYS A 70 10.38 1.26 2.14
C LYS A 70 8.90 1.45 1.83
N ILE A 71 8.58 2.06 0.70
CA ILE A 71 7.21 2.28 0.23
C ILE A 71 6.93 1.32 -0.92
N MET A 72 5.85 0.56 -0.79
CA MET A 72 5.31 -0.29 -1.84
C MET A 72 4.50 0.55 -2.82
N THR A 73 4.96 0.64 -4.07
CA THR A 73 4.34 1.48 -5.11
C THR A 73 3.51 0.69 -6.10
N ASP A 74 3.78 -0.62 -6.26
CA ASP A 74 3.02 -1.50 -7.15
C ASP A 74 3.08 -2.97 -6.73
N ILE A 75 2.19 -3.79 -7.29
CA ILE A 75 2.11 -5.25 -7.10
C ILE A 75 1.81 -5.95 -8.43
N ASN A 76 2.46 -7.09 -8.66
CA ASN A 76 2.07 -8.01 -9.74
C ASN A 76 0.78 -8.76 -9.38
N SER A 77 -0.37 -8.13 -9.66
CA SER A 77 -1.70 -8.66 -9.35
C SER A 77 -1.98 -10.03 -9.99
N LYS A 78 -1.44 -10.30 -11.18
CA LYS A 78 -1.63 -11.59 -11.86
C LYS A 78 -0.94 -12.75 -11.13
N LYS A 79 0.30 -12.54 -10.67
CA LYS A 79 1.03 -13.53 -9.86
C LYS A 79 0.48 -13.65 -8.43
N PHE A 80 -0.13 -12.58 -7.92
CA PHE A 80 -0.73 -12.57 -6.58
C PHE A 80 -1.97 -13.48 -6.48
N ILE A 81 -2.72 -13.64 -7.57
CA ILE A 81 -3.96 -14.44 -7.61
C ILE A 81 -3.77 -15.85 -8.20
N SER A 82 -2.56 -16.20 -8.65
CA SER A 82 -2.23 -17.52 -9.22
C SER A 82 -1.82 -18.52 -8.15
#